data_AF-A0A4Q4X9Z1-F1
#
_entry.id   AF-A0A4Q4X9Z1-F1
#
_cell.length_a   1.000
_cell.length_b   1.000
_cell.length_c   1.000
_cell.angle_alpha   90.00
_cell.angle_beta   90.00
_cell.angle_gamma   90.00
#
_symmetry.space_group_name_H-M   'P 1'
#
loop_
_entity.id
_entity.type
_entity.pdbx_description
1 polymer ?
#
loop_
_entity_poly.entity_id
_entity_poly.type
_entity_poly.pdbx_seq_one_letter_code
_entity_poly.pdbx_strand_id
1 'polypeptide(L)'
;MPEASGAGRIVRRFRADSTVEELYAFVECFDLLQSRQSRAEEGEGNEKAGDGDDDDDDGDDYDYEKPEDYEHKYKFRVASLMPRVVYEPDAAATLGERIGRSGNLIVEDLQDDDADGEEDGDGDSGGGGSGGGGGGE
;
A
#
# COMPACT_ATOMS: atom_id res chain seq x y z
N MET A 1 -19.94 -6.12 9.45
CA MET A 1 -18.81 -7.03 9.20
C MET A 1 -17.71 -6.16 8.64
N PRO A 2 -16.52 -6.08 9.26
CA PRO A 2 -15.43 -5.28 8.68
C PRO A 2 -15.05 -5.90 7.33
N GLU A 3 -15.05 -5.04 6.31
CA GLU A 3 -14.69 -5.38 4.94
C GLU A 3 -13.24 -5.85 4.93
N ALA A 4 -13.04 -7.15 4.75
CA ALA A 4 -11.72 -7.70 4.53
C ALA A 4 -11.15 -7.01 3.27
N SER A 5 -10.11 -6.21 3.47
CA SER A 5 -9.15 -5.75 2.48
C SER A 5 -8.47 -6.97 1.85
N GLY A 6 -9.21 -7.69 1.01
CA GLY A 6 -8.75 -8.85 0.28
C GLY A 6 -8.80 -8.53 -1.20
N ALA A 7 -7.91 -7.64 -1.65
CA ALA A 7 -7.62 -7.51 -3.07
C ALA A 7 -7.38 -8.93 -3.63
N GLY A 8 -8.19 -9.32 -4.61
CA GLY A 8 -8.18 -10.68 -5.14
C GLY A 8 -6.79 -11.09 -5.67
N ARG A 9 -6.65 -12.36 -6.07
CA ARG A 9 -5.40 -12.82 -6.68
C ARG A 9 -5.16 -12.15 -8.02
N ILE A 10 -3.97 -11.59 -8.21
CA ILE A 10 -3.49 -11.07 -9.49
C ILE A 10 -2.36 -11.92 -10.06
N VAL A 11 -2.13 -11.78 -11.37
CA VAL A 11 -0.96 -12.32 -12.07
C VAL A 11 -0.32 -11.19 -12.84
N ARG A 12 0.94 -10.88 -12.53
CA ARG A 12 1.73 -9.85 -13.19
C ARG A 12 3.05 -10.44 -13.67
N ARG A 13 3.55 -9.93 -14.79
CA ARG A 13 4.88 -10.25 -15.32
C ARG A 13 5.83 -9.12 -14.94
N PHE A 14 6.96 -9.49 -14.38
CA PHE A 14 8.08 -8.59 -14.11
C PHE A 14 9.24 -8.95 -15.03
N ARG A 15 10.12 -7.99 -15.30
CA ARG A 15 11.38 -8.26 -15.97
C ARG A 15 12.30 -9.00 -15.01
N ALA A 16 13.30 -9.73 -15.52
CA ALA A 16 14.19 -10.53 -14.67
C ALA A 16 15.19 -9.64 -13.90
N ASP A 17 15.52 -8.48 -14.45
CA ASP A 17 16.38 -7.44 -13.92
C ASP A 17 15.66 -6.51 -12.92
N SER A 18 14.33 -6.58 -12.84
CA SER A 18 13.55 -5.86 -11.82
C SER A 18 13.98 -6.23 -10.41
N THR A 19 13.99 -5.26 -9.51
CA THR A 19 14.46 -5.44 -8.13
C THR A 19 13.37 -5.96 -7.21
N VAL A 20 13.75 -6.45 -6.03
CA VAL A 20 12.75 -6.82 -5.01
C VAL A 20 12.03 -5.57 -4.48
N GLU A 21 12.72 -4.43 -4.36
CA GLU A 21 12.09 -3.15 -3.99
C GLU A 21 10.98 -2.74 -4.97
N GLU A 22 11.17 -2.92 -6.28
CA GLU A 22 10.12 -2.64 -7.28
C GLU A 22 8.85 -3.48 -7.08
N LEU A 23 8.99 -4.75 -6.70
CA LEU A 23 7.86 -5.61 -6.37
C LEU A 23 7.09 -5.06 -5.16
N TYR A 24 7.80 -4.57 -4.15
CA TYR A 24 7.19 -3.95 -2.98
C TYR A 24 6.46 -2.65 -3.35
N ALA A 25 7.11 -1.75 -4.11
CA ALA A 25 6.49 -0.53 -4.59
C ALA A 25 5.22 -0.81 -5.41
N PHE A 26 5.23 -1.85 -6.24
CA PHE A 26 4.05 -2.29 -6.99
C PHE A 26 2.90 -2.73 -6.08
N VAL A 27 3.18 -3.52 -5.03
CA VAL A 27 2.16 -3.98 -4.08
C VAL A 27 1.57 -2.79 -3.31
N GLU A 28 2.39 -1.84 -2.87
CA GLU A 28 1.93 -0.64 -2.18
C GLU A 28 1.07 0.25 -3.08
N CYS A 29 1.49 0.46 -4.32
CA CYS A 29 0.77 1.29 -5.28
C CYS A 29 -0.40 0.56 -5.97
N PHE A 30 -0.67 -0.70 -5.63
CA PHE A 30 -1.57 -1.57 -6.39
C PHE A 30 -2.98 -0.97 -6.54
N ASP A 31 -3.56 -0.47 -5.46
CA ASP A 31 -4.91 0.13 -5.47
C ASP A 31 -4.99 1.37 -6.37
N LEU A 32 -3.92 2.18 -6.40
CA LEU A 32 -3.83 3.36 -7.26
C LEU A 32 -3.73 2.97 -8.74
N LEU A 33 -2.93 1.94 -9.04
CA LEU A 33 -2.75 1.42 -10.39
C LEU A 33 -4.05 0.80 -10.91
N GLN A 34 -4.74 0.01 -10.09
CA GLN A 34 -6.05 -0.56 -10.44
C GLN A 34 -7.11 0.52 -10.66
N SER A 35 -7.16 1.53 -9.80
CA SER A 35 -8.11 2.64 -9.91
C SER A 35 -7.90 3.47 -11.18
N ARG A 36 -6.64 3.61 -11.63
CA ARG A 36 -6.33 4.30 -12.89
C ARG A 36 -6.78 3.49 -14.11
N GLN A 37 -6.54 2.18 -14.09
CA GLN A 37 -6.94 1.28 -15.17
C GLN A 37 -8.46 1.25 -15.35
N SER A 38 -9.24 1.14 -14.26
CA SER A 38 -10.70 1.18 -14.34
C SER A 38 -11.23 2.51 -14.86
N ARG A 39 -10.63 3.64 -14.46
CA ARG A 39 -11.01 4.97 -14.95
C ARG A 39 -10.68 5.19 -16.44
N ALA A 40 -9.65 4.52 -16.96
CA ALA A 40 -9.32 4.56 -18.38
C ALA A 40 -10.32 3.76 -19.23
N GLU A 41 -10.89 2.69 -18.70
CA GLU A 41 -11.92 1.87 -19.37
C GLU A 41 -13.30 2.53 -19.39
N GLU A 42 -13.63 3.42 -18.44
CA GLU A 42 -14.91 4.13 -18.37
C GLU A 42 -14.92 5.47 -19.14
N GLY A 43 -13.84 5.81 -19.84
CA GLY A 43 -13.63 7.07 -20.56
C GLY A 43 -13.85 7.02 -22.08
N GLU A 44 -14.45 5.97 -22.63
CA GLU A 44 -14.70 5.85 -24.09
C GLU A 44 -15.94 6.66 -24.53
N GLY A 45 -15.72 7.93 -24.83
CA GLY A 45 -16.69 8.80 -25.47
C GLY A 45 -16.05 9.68 -26.55
N ASN A 46 -15.57 9.06 -27.64
CA ASN A 46 -15.18 9.70 -28.93
C ASN A 46 -13.95 10.64 -28.80
N GLU A 47 -12.83 10.52 -29.52
CA GLU A 47 -12.70 10.52 -30.98
C GLU A 47 -11.39 9.83 -31.40
N LYS A 48 -11.51 8.97 -32.41
CA LYS A 48 -10.48 8.10 -32.97
C LYS A 48 -9.66 8.81 -34.04
N ALA A 49 -8.33 8.86 -33.92
CA ALA A 49 -7.37 8.53 -34.99
C ALA A 49 -5.92 8.78 -34.54
N GLY A 50 -5.17 7.72 -34.35
CA GLY A 50 -3.71 7.72 -34.17
C GLY A 50 -3.23 6.28 -34.15
N ASP A 51 -3.00 5.72 -35.33
CA ASP A 51 -2.36 4.43 -35.56
C ASP A 51 -0.91 4.52 -35.08
N GLY A 52 -0.54 3.68 -34.13
CA GLY A 52 0.80 3.59 -33.56
C GLY A 52 0.88 2.35 -32.68
N ASP A 53 1.45 1.30 -33.24
CA ASP A 53 2.11 0.17 -32.58
C ASP A 53 2.50 0.46 -31.11
N ASP A 54 1.95 -0.28 -30.16
CA ASP A 54 2.39 -0.30 -28.74
C ASP A 54 2.86 -1.73 -28.39
N ASP A 55 3.71 -2.27 -29.25
CA ASP A 55 4.76 -3.24 -28.91
C ASP A 55 6.04 -2.36 -28.92
N ASP A 56 6.71 -2.20 -27.77
CA ASP A 56 7.83 -1.27 -27.48
C ASP A 56 7.44 0.21 -27.17
N ASP A 57 6.91 0.51 -25.96
CA ASP A 57 7.24 1.76 -25.25
C ASP A 57 8.08 1.42 -24.00
N ASP A 58 9.37 1.46 -24.29
CA ASP A 58 10.52 1.45 -23.40
C ASP A 58 10.62 2.84 -22.74
N GLY A 59 10.45 2.91 -21.42
CA GLY A 59 11.08 3.95 -20.61
C GLY A 59 10.34 5.27 -20.40
N ASP A 60 9.21 5.25 -19.70
CA ASP A 60 8.93 6.34 -18.75
C ASP A 60 9.79 6.15 -17.48
N ASP A 61 11.11 6.26 -17.68
CA ASP A 61 12.12 6.57 -16.67
C ASP A 61 11.86 8.02 -16.24
N TYR A 62 10.82 8.22 -15.44
CA TYR A 62 10.82 9.42 -14.62
C TYR A 62 11.95 9.23 -13.62
N ASP A 63 13.11 9.82 -13.92
CA ASP A 63 14.29 9.91 -13.05
C ASP A 63 13.95 10.82 -11.84
N TYR A 64 12.97 10.36 -11.05
CA TYR A 64 12.72 10.86 -9.72
C TYR A 64 13.81 10.25 -8.85
N GLU A 65 14.94 10.96 -8.77
CA GLU A 65 16.02 10.61 -7.85
C GLU A 65 15.44 10.48 -6.44
N LYS A 66 15.54 9.27 -5.90
CA LYS A 66 15.17 8.99 -4.51
C LYS A 66 15.90 10.00 -3.62
N PRO A 67 15.20 10.70 -2.71
CA PRO A 67 15.85 11.68 -1.85
C PRO A 67 17.02 11.04 -1.08
N GLU A 68 18.08 11.83 -0.86
CA GLU A 68 19.19 11.42 -0.01
C GLU A 68 18.64 11.04 1.38
N ASP A 69 19.00 9.84 1.87
CA ASP A 69 18.56 9.25 3.14
C ASP A 69 17.09 8.83 3.27
N TYR A 70 16.33 8.71 2.16
CA TYR A 70 14.98 8.16 2.23
C TYR A 70 14.98 6.63 2.30
N GLU A 71 14.65 6.07 3.46
CA GLU A 71 14.38 4.63 3.62
C GLU A 71 12.87 4.40 3.71
N HIS A 72 12.29 3.80 2.67
CA HIS A 72 10.87 3.52 2.64
C HIS A 72 10.52 2.33 3.54
N LYS A 73 9.51 2.50 4.41
CA LYS A 73 9.07 1.47 5.36
C LYS A 73 7.74 0.87 4.92
N TYR A 74 7.80 -0.34 4.39
CA TYR A 74 6.63 -1.10 3.99
C TYR A 74 5.92 -1.70 5.21
N LYS A 75 4.60 -1.55 5.27
CA LYS A 75 3.73 -2.11 6.32
C LYS A 75 3.17 -3.49 5.99
N PHE A 76 3.83 -4.21 5.10
CA PHE A 76 3.49 -5.56 4.70
C PHE A 76 4.76 -6.31 4.34
N ARG A 77 4.66 -7.62 4.19
CA ARG A 77 5.75 -8.47 3.69
C ARG A 77 5.27 -9.41 2.60
N VAL A 78 6.19 -9.76 1.71
CA VAL A 78 5.94 -10.69 0.60
C VAL A 78 6.62 -12.02 0.88
N ALA A 79 5.86 -13.11 0.80
CA ALA A 79 6.37 -14.46 1.07
C ALA A 79 5.98 -15.48 -0.01
N SER A 80 6.87 -16.43 -0.30
CA SER A 80 6.51 -17.65 -1.04
C SER A 80 5.76 -18.62 -0.13
N LEU A 81 4.92 -19.46 -0.73
CA LEU A 81 4.18 -20.50 0.01
C LEU A 81 5.02 -21.76 0.27
N MET A 82 5.82 -22.22 -0.71
CA MET A 82 6.50 -23.52 -0.67
C MET A 82 7.88 -23.51 -1.36
N PRO A 83 8.97 -23.83 -0.64
CA PRO A 83 9.11 -23.63 0.80
C PRO A 83 8.76 -22.19 1.19
N ARG A 84 8.31 -21.96 2.42
CA ARG A 84 7.97 -20.62 2.89
C ARG A 84 9.25 -19.80 3.05
N VAL A 85 9.37 -18.73 2.26
CA VAL A 85 10.50 -17.79 2.28
C VAL A 85 9.93 -16.38 2.25
N VAL A 86 10.38 -15.53 3.17
CA VAL A 86 10.05 -14.10 3.17
C VAL A 86 11.12 -13.35 2.38
N TYR A 87 10.70 -12.52 1.44
CA TYR A 87 11.60 -11.68 0.65
C TYR A 87 11.55 -10.27 1.21
N GLU A 88 12.65 -9.77 1.78
CA GLU A 88 12.74 -8.39 2.27
C GLU A 88 12.95 -7.41 1.11
N PRO A 89 12.53 -6.14 1.24
CA PRO A 89 12.77 -5.12 0.22
C PRO A 89 14.28 -4.93 0.01
N ASP A 90 14.72 -5.04 -1.24
CA ASP A 90 16.13 -4.99 -1.62
C ASP A 90 16.25 -4.33 -2.99
N ALA A 91 16.97 -3.20 -3.03
CA ALA A 91 17.22 -2.41 -4.24
C ALA A 91 18.27 -3.04 -5.17
N ALA A 92 19.13 -3.91 -4.63
CA ALA A 92 20.23 -4.51 -5.36
C ALA A 92 19.90 -5.92 -5.88
N ALA A 93 19.12 -6.70 -5.11
CA ALA A 93 18.73 -8.04 -5.51
C ALA A 93 17.60 -8.01 -6.55
N THR A 94 17.75 -8.83 -7.59
CA THR A 94 16.74 -8.94 -8.64
C THR A 94 15.72 -10.04 -8.36
N LEU A 95 14.53 -9.90 -8.93
CA LEU A 95 13.46 -10.90 -8.89
C LEU A 95 13.89 -12.20 -9.59
N GLY A 96 14.66 -12.10 -10.67
CA GLY A 96 15.20 -13.26 -11.38
C GLY A 96 16.13 -14.11 -10.50
N GLU A 97 16.94 -13.48 -9.66
CA GLU A 97 17.85 -14.16 -8.73
C GLU A 97 17.13 -14.74 -7.51
N ARG A 98 16.20 -13.98 -6.91
CA ARG A 98 15.55 -14.33 -5.65
C ARG A 98 14.36 -15.27 -5.83
N ILE A 99 13.53 -15.04 -6.85
CA ILE A 99 12.24 -15.73 -7.07
C ILE A 99 12.30 -16.66 -8.28
N GLY A 100 13.12 -16.33 -9.28
CA GLY A 100 13.28 -17.11 -10.50
C GLY A 100 12.26 -16.77 -11.58
N ARG A 101 12.00 -17.71 -12.49
CA ARG A 101 11.14 -17.49 -13.68
C ARG A 101 9.66 -17.26 -13.33
N SER A 102 9.18 -17.83 -12.22
CA SER A 102 7.78 -17.71 -11.78
C SER A 102 7.68 -18.07 -10.30
N GLY A 103 6.83 -17.38 -9.54
CA GLY A 103 6.56 -17.67 -8.14
C GLY A 103 5.13 -17.37 -7.75
N ASN A 104 4.61 -18.09 -6.76
CA ASN A 104 3.35 -17.73 -6.10
C ASN A 104 3.68 -17.05 -4.77
N LEU A 105 3.27 -15.79 -4.66
CA LEU A 105 3.58 -14.91 -3.55
C LEU A 105 2.29 -14.53 -2.82
N ILE A 106 2.39 -14.43 -1.50
CA ILE A 106 1.35 -13.90 -0.63
C ILE A 106 1.86 -12.60 -0.01
N VAL A 107 0.98 -11.61 0.03
CA VAL A 107 1.17 -10.34 0.73
C VAL A 107 0.54 -10.51 2.11
N GLU A 108 1.32 -10.24 3.15
CA GLU A 108 0.87 -10.30 4.54
C GLU A 108 1.06 -8.92 5.18
N ASP A 109 -0.02 -8.34 5.68
CA ASP A 109 0.05 -7.07 6.41
C ASP A 109 0.83 -7.23 7.72
N LEU A 110 1.64 -6.23 8.02
CA LEU A 110 2.28 -6.06 9.32
C LEU A 110 1.39 -5.10 10.12
N GLN A 111 0.65 -5.64 11.08
CA GLN A 111 -0.03 -4.79 12.06
C GLN A 111 1.05 -4.09 12.89
N ASP A 112 1.15 -2.76 12.79
CA ASP A 112 1.87 -1.96 13.79
C ASP A 112 1.08 -2.09 15.10
N ASP A 113 1.63 -2.81 16.09
CA ASP A 113 1.11 -2.86 17.47
C ASP A 113 1.28 -1.52 18.23
N ASP A 114 1.66 -0.42 17.56
CA ASP A 114 1.67 0.93 18.13
C ASP A 114 0.29 1.60 18.00
N ALA A 115 -0.74 0.87 18.46
CA ALA A 115 -2.03 1.47 18.78
C ALA A 115 -1.92 2.13 20.16
N ASP A 116 -1.60 3.43 20.14
CA ASP A 116 -2.14 4.47 21.03
C ASP A 116 -2.71 3.98 22.37
N GLY A 117 -1.85 4.00 23.39
CA GLY A 117 -2.29 4.04 24.78
C GLY A 117 -2.97 5.38 25.08
N GLU A 118 -4.24 5.52 24.71
CA GLU A 118 -5.13 6.52 25.29
C GLU A 118 -5.49 6.04 26.71
N GLU A 119 -4.69 6.45 27.70
CA GLU A 119 -5.17 6.51 29.09
C GLU A 119 -6.24 7.60 29.15
N ASP A 120 -7.51 7.22 29.18
CA ASP A 120 -8.63 8.08 29.55
C ASP A 120 -8.48 8.54 31.02
N GLY A 121 -7.61 9.52 31.23
CA GLY A 121 -7.50 10.28 32.47
C GLY A 121 -8.60 11.33 32.54
N ASP A 122 -9.83 10.90 32.82
CA ASP A 122 -10.98 11.79 33.05
C ASP A 122 -10.80 12.50 34.40
N GLY A 123 -10.01 13.57 34.38
CA GLY A 123 -9.83 14.51 35.47
C GLY A 123 -10.61 15.80 35.20
N ASP A 124 -11.95 15.76 35.23
CA ASP A 124 -12.73 17.01 35.22
C ASP A 124 -12.91 17.57 36.63
N SER A 125 -12.42 18.80 36.75
CA SER A 125 -12.32 19.59 37.97
C SER A 125 -13.42 20.64 37.96
N GLY A 126 -14.31 20.58 38.95
CA GLY A 126 -14.91 21.78 39.56
C GLY A 126 -16.13 22.39 38.88
N GLY A 127 -17.18 22.59 39.68
CA GLY A 127 -18.31 23.43 39.32
C GLY A 127 -19.19 23.71 40.53
N GLY A 128 -18.88 24.78 41.28
CA GLY A 128 -19.70 25.25 42.37
C GLY A 128 -21.10 25.69 41.91
N GLY A 129 -22.11 25.28 42.66
CA GLY A 129 -23.50 25.73 42.48
C GLY A 129 -24.10 26.09 43.83
N SER A 130 -23.96 27.36 44.23
CA SER A 130 -24.80 27.94 45.27
C SER A 130 -26.24 28.09 44.75
N GLY A 131 -27.18 27.49 45.48
CA GLY A 131 -28.61 27.84 45.45
C GLY A 131 -29.20 27.35 46.78
N GLY A 132 -29.84 28.14 47.63
CA GLY A 132 -30.61 29.36 47.38
C GLY A 132 -32.10 29.03 47.33
N GLY A 133 -32.75 28.98 48.50
CA GLY A 133 -34.20 28.86 48.69
C GLY A 133 -34.53 28.13 50.01
N GLY A 134 -35.32 28.63 50.94
CA GLY A 134 -36.26 29.76 50.96
C GLY A 134 -37.63 29.28 51.44
N GLY A 135 -38.11 29.85 52.56
CA GLY A 135 -39.49 29.73 53.07
C GLY A 135 -39.71 28.54 54.02
N GLY A 136 -40.41 28.64 55.13
CA GLY A 136 -41.29 29.68 55.66
C GLY A 136 -42.13 29.01 56.75
N GLU A 137 -42.27 29.71 57.87
CA GLU A 137 -43.24 29.58 59.00
C GLU A 137 -43.89 28.22 59.33
#